data_AF-A0A0F8UB63-F1
#
_entry.id   AF-A0A0F8UB63-F1
#
_cell.length_a   1.000
_cell.length_b   1.000
_cell.length_c   1.000
_cell.angle_alpha   90.00
_cell.angle_beta   90.00
_cell.angle_gamma   90.00
#
_symmetry.space_group_name_H-M   'P 1'
#
loop_
_entity.id
_entity.type
_entity.pdbx_description
1 polymer ?
#
loop_
_entity_poly.entity_id
_entity_poly.type
_entity_poly.pdbx_seq_one_letter_code
_entity_poly.pdbx_strand_id
1 'polypeptide(L)' 'MTFSFGKRKIQKVQYTYMLPIPVDWVRNMKLNKGDSLKIEMTSDNRLLISPIPQARQDSEGTGAPNTV' A
#
# COMPACT_ATOMS: atom_id res chain seq x y z
N MET A 1 -7.30 16.18 9.95
CA MET A 1 -7.13 16.67 8.56
C MET A 1 -7.99 15.79 7.67
N THR A 2 -9.02 16.36 7.03
CA THR A 2 -9.99 15.58 6.23
C THR A 2 -9.46 15.46 4.81
N PHE A 3 -9.11 14.24 4.39
CA PHE A 3 -8.57 13.99 3.06
C PHE A 3 -9.70 13.58 2.11
N SER A 4 -9.92 14.36 1.04
CA SER A 4 -10.92 14.03 0.01
C SER A 4 -10.27 13.48 -1.24
N PHE A 5 -10.71 12.29 -1.65
CA PHE A 5 -10.29 11.69 -2.91
C PHE A 5 -10.95 12.39 -4.12
N GLY A 6 -12.00 13.18 -3.93
CA GLY A 6 -12.78 13.75 -5.03
C GLY A 6 -13.32 12.67 -5.98
N LYS A 7 -13.76 13.10 -7.17
CA LYS A 7 -14.13 12.18 -8.25
C LYS A 7 -12.88 11.84 -9.06
N ARG A 8 -12.60 10.55 -9.24
CA ARG A 8 -11.52 10.06 -10.12
C ARG A 8 -12.09 9.09 -11.14
N LYS A 9 -11.49 9.11 -12.33
CA LYS A 9 -11.83 8.18 -13.41
C LYS A 9 -10.92 6.97 -13.31
N ILE A 10 -11.50 5.78 -13.48
CA ILE A 10 -10.73 4.56 -13.69
C ILE A 10 -10.04 4.70 -15.05
N GLN A 11 -8.76 4.36 -15.09
CA GLN A 11 -7.94 4.40 -16.30
C GLN A 11 -7.70 2.97 -16.77
N LYS A 12 -7.94 2.70 -18.06
CA LYS A 12 -7.57 1.43 -18.67
C LYS A 12 -6.15 1.55 -19.21
N VAL A 13 -5.24 0.73 -18.69
CA VAL A 13 -3.85 0.62 -19.16
C VAL A 13 -3.66 -0.82 -19.61
N GLN A 14 -3.53 -1.02 -20.92
CA GLN A 14 -3.50 -2.34 -21.56
C GLN A 14 -4.71 -3.20 -21.16
N TYR A 15 -4.46 -4.30 -20.45
CA TYR A 15 -5.44 -5.28 -19.96
C TYR A 15 -5.85 -5.04 -18.50
N THR A 16 -5.41 -3.93 -17.88
CA THR A 16 -5.65 -3.63 -16.46
C THR A 16 -6.38 -2.31 -16.27
N TYR A 17 -7.30 -2.29 -15.30
CA TYR A 17 -7.95 -1.07 -14.82
C TYR A 17 -7.20 -0.54 -13.59
N MET A 18 -6.83 0.74 -13.64
CA MET A 18 -6.07 1.42 -12.59
C MET A 18 -6.88 2.57 -12.01
N LEU A 19 -6.80 2.75 -10.70
CA LEU A 19 -7.32 3.90 -9.98
C LEU A 19 -6.16 4.83 -9.61
N PRO A 20 -6.07 6.05 -10.17
CA PRO A 20 -5.02 6.98 -9.79
C PRO A 20 -5.17 7.39 -8.32
N ILE A 21 -4.14 7.12 -7.52
CA ILE A 21 -4.09 7.48 -6.10
C ILE A 21 -3.48 8.89 -5.97
N PRO A 22 -4.05 9.78 -5.15
CA PRO A 22 -3.54 11.12 -4.99
C PRO A 22 -2.19 11.14 -4.29
N VAL A 23 -1.29 11.97 -4.82
CA VAL A 23 0.09 12.12 -4.34
C VAL A 23 0.14 12.47 -2.85
N ASP A 24 -0.75 13.34 -2.39
CA ASP A 24 -0.81 13.73 -0.97
C ASP A 24 -1.18 12.57 -0.05
N TRP A 25 -2.04 11.64 -0.50
CA TRP A 25 -2.35 10.43 0.27
C TRP A 25 -1.14 9.52 0.37
N VAL A 26 -0.44 9.31 -0.75
CA VAL A 26 0.81 8.52 -0.79
C VAL A 26 1.85 9.11 0.17
N ARG A 27 2.04 10.43 0.14
CA ARG A 27 2.97 11.15 1.02
C ARG A 27 2.57 11.03 2.49
N ASN A 28 1.29 11.23 2.81
CA ASN A 28 0.80 11.16 4.19
C ASN A 28 0.86 9.74 4.77
N MET A 29 0.67 8.72 3.93
CA MET A 29 0.80 7.32 4.30
C MET A 29 2.25 6.81 4.25
N LYS A 30 3.22 7.65 3.88
CA LYS A 30 4.66 7.32 3.76
C LYS A 30 4.92 6.12 2.83
N LEU A 31 4.16 6.05 1.75
CA LEU A 31 4.27 5.00 0.74
C LEU A 31 5.30 5.37 -0.32
N ASN A 32 6.04 4.38 -0.78
CA ASN A 32 7.01 4.47 -1.87
C ASN A 32 6.51 3.74 -3.11
N LYS A 33 7.15 4.01 -4.25
CA LYS A 33 6.89 3.28 -5.49
C LYS A 33 7.26 1.80 -5.28
N GLY A 34 6.30 0.92 -5.56
CA GLY A 34 6.48 -0.53 -5.41
C GLY A 34 5.96 -1.09 -4.08
N ASP A 35 5.54 -0.24 -3.14
CA ASP A 35 4.93 -0.72 -1.89
C ASP A 35 3.60 -1.43 -2.17
N SER A 36 3.38 -2.53 -1.44
CA SER A 36 2.14 -3.30 -1.52
C SER A 36 1.04 -2.68 -0.67
N LEU A 37 -0.18 -2.67 -1.22
CA LEU A 37 -1.38 -2.21 -0.55
C LEU A 37 -2.37 -3.36 -0.39
N LYS A 38 -3.11 -3.34 0.72
CA LYS A 38 -4.25 -4.22 0.93
C LYS A 38 -5.46 -3.59 0.25
N ILE A 39 -6.20 -4.40 -0.52
CA ILE A 39 -7.45 -4.00 -1.18
C ILE A 39 -8.53 -4.98 -0.76
N GLU A 40 -9.59 -4.48 -0.16
CA GLU A 40 -10.70 -5.30 0.34
C GLU A 40 -12.03 -4.72 -0.11
N MET A 41 -12.96 -5.61 -0.47
CA MET A 41 -14.36 -5.23 -0.67
C MET A 41 -15.09 -5.35 0.66
N THR A 42 -15.68 -4.26 1.10
CA THR A 42 -16.53 -4.22 2.29
C THR A 42 -17.95 -4.66 1.95
N SER A 43 -18.74 -5.02 2.96
CA SER A 43 -20.10 -5.52 2.79
C SER A 43 -21.08 -4.49 2.18
N ASP A 44 -20.76 -3.20 2.26
CA ASP A 44 -21.50 -2.11 1.63
C ASP A 44 -21.01 -1.81 0.20
N ASN A 45 -20.32 -2.77 -0.45
CA ASN A 45 -19.78 -2.67 -1.81
C ASN A 45 -18.78 -1.53 -2.01
N ARG A 46 -18.03 -1.19 -0.96
CA ARG A 46 -16.97 -0.18 -1.05
C ARG A 46 -15.60 -0.86 -1.05
N LEU A 47 -14.70 -0.32 -1.86
CA LEU A 47 -13.30 -0.73 -1.85
C LEU A 47 -12.55 0.02 -0.75
N LEU A 48 -11.99 -0.74 0.19
CA LEU A 48 -11.07 -0.24 1.20
C LEU A 48 -9.63 -0.49 0.72
N ILE A 49 -8.83 0.57 0.67
CA ILE A 49 -7.41 0.49 0.30
C ILE A 49 -6.60 0.98 1.50
N SER A 50 -5.69 0.15 2.00
CA SER A 50 -4.85 0.48 3.15
C SER A 50 -3.39 0.03 2.95
N PRO A 51 -2.42 0.74 3.56
CA PRO A 51 -1.04 0.26 3.62
C PRO A 51 -0.97 -1.10 4.31
N ILE A 52 -0.13 -2.00 3.80
CA ILE A 52 0.24 -3.20 4.54
C ILE A 52 1.33 -2.79 5.54
N PRO A 53 1.15 -3.05 6.85
CA PRO A 53 2.22 -2.82 7.81
C PRO A 53 3.45 -3.63 7.39
N GLN A 54 4.53 -2.95 7.02
CA GLN A 54 5.83 -3.60 6.92
C GLN A 54 6.22 -3.98 8.34
N ALA A 55 5.99 -5.23 8.75
CA ALA A 55 6.66 -5.77 9.91
C ALA A 55 8.15 -5.57 9.65
N ARG A 56 8.82 -4.75 10.47
CA ARG A 56 10.28 -4.63 10.44
C ARG A 56 10.84 -6.03 10.65
N GLN A 57 11.30 -6.66 9.59
CA GLN A 57 12.04 -7.90 9.68
C GLN A 57 13.51 -7.56 9.98
N ASP A 58 13.73 -6.76 11.03
CA ASP A 58 15.04 -6.31 11.49
C ASP A 58 15.28 -6.70 12.96
N SER A 59 14.54 -7.67 13.49
CA SER A 59 14.85 -8.23 14.81
C SER A 59 15.36 -9.66 14.61
N GLU A 60 16.64 -9.82 14.94
CA GLU A 60 17.44 -11.05 14.95
C GLU A 60 18.15 -11.45 13.65
N GLY A 61 19.00 -10.53 13.16
CA GLY A 61 20.29 -10.95 12.65
C GLY A 61 21.26 -11.19 13.80
N THR A 62 21.58 -12.45 14.11
CA THR A 62 22.94 -12.83 14.50
C THR A 62 23.17 -14.29 14.12
N GLY A 63 23.82 -14.52 12.99
CA GLY A 63 24.41 -15.82 12.70
C GLY A 63 25.45 -16.13 13.76
N ALA A 64 25.25 -17.20 14.53
CA ALA A 64 26.30 -17.72 15.38
C ALA A 64 27.42 -18.28 14.47
N PRO A 65 28.69 -17.87 14.64
CA PRO A 65 29.79 -18.51 13.93
C PRO A 65 30.00 -19.89 14.54
N ASN A 66 29.93 -20.95 13.72
CA ASN A 66 30.35 -22.28 14.14
C ASN A 66 31.85 -22.26 14.47
N THR A 67 32.20 -22.47 15.73
CA THR A 67 33.55 -22.85 16.14
C THR A 67 33.80 -24.32 15.80
N VAL A 68 34.99 -24.55 15.25
CA VAL A 68 35.60 -25.81 14.80
C VAL A 68 35.68 -26.85 15.93
#